data_AF-A0AAW1QW30-F1
#
_entry.id   AF-A0AAW1QW30-F1
#
_cell.length_a   1.000
_cell.length_b   1.000
_cell.length_c   1.000
_cell.angle_alpha   90.00
_cell.angle_beta   90.00
_cell.angle_gamma   90.00
#
_symmetry.space_group_name_H-M   'P 1'
#
loop_
_entity.id
_entity.type
_entity.pdbx_description
1 polymer ?
#
loop_
_entity_poly.entity_id
_entity_poly.type
_entity_poly.pdbx_seq_one_letter_code
_entity_poly.pdbx_strand_id
1 'polypeptide(L)'
;MLTCRCRRRQQCQTTCRAPGKEPSGTACLRRRAALLSLGLAAAWRPLATHADVLGLAEPSPTNLPKGYPEFALKLVGALRDAVELDLEGADEREVRRKADPAKALVKEWVSRWRDERTVTSEASYKQISAALQQLGEFYMRKGQRARLPRADGDQLLRRLGAAELALPPRPGSV
;
A
#
# COMPACT_ATOMS: atom_id res chain seq x y z
N MET A 1 23.14 -42.86 -9.14
CA MET A 1 21.93 -42.67 -9.97
C MET A 1 21.57 -41.19 -9.97
N LEU A 2 21.86 -40.46 -11.06
CA LEU A 2 21.35 -39.10 -11.28
C LEU A 2 20.61 -39.12 -12.62
N THR A 3 19.29 -38.90 -12.57
CA THR A 3 18.43 -38.82 -13.74
C THR A 3 18.24 -37.36 -14.13
N CYS A 4 18.87 -36.95 -15.23
CA CYS A 4 18.59 -35.68 -15.90
C CYS A 4 17.61 -35.92 -17.04
N ARG A 5 16.36 -35.47 -16.91
CA ARG A 5 15.41 -35.35 -18.02
C ARG A 5 15.15 -33.88 -18.29
N CYS A 6 15.70 -33.37 -19.38
CA CYS A 6 15.41 -32.06 -19.96
C CYS A 6 14.54 -32.26 -21.20
N ARG A 7 13.33 -31.68 -21.23
CA ARG A 7 12.50 -31.65 -22.45
C ARG A 7 11.74 -30.32 -22.54
N ARG A 8 12.29 -29.41 -23.37
CA ARG A 8 11.70 -28.16 -23.95
C ARG A 8 11.11 -27.15 -22.94
N ARG A 9 11.35 -25.85 -23.02
CA ARG A 9 11.91 -24.99 -24.07
C ARG A 9 12.38 -23.73 -23.32
N GLN A 10 13.62 -23.33 -23.58
CA GLN A 10 14.22 -22.02 -23.26
C GLN A 10 14.61 -21.78 -21.79
N GLN A 11 15.94 -21.80 -21.60
CA GLN A 11 16.70 -21.05 -20.58
C GLN A 11 16.64 -21.54 -19.14
N CYS A 12 17.35 -22.64 -18.86
CA CYS A 12 18.03 -22.84 -17.58
C CYS A 12 19.54 -22.80 -17.83
N GLN A 13 20.15 -21.62 -17.66
CA GLN A 13 21.59 -21.51 -17.49
C GLN A 13 21.89 -21.85 -16.03
N THR A 14 22.38 -23.06 -15.78
CA THR A 14 23.04 -23.41 -14.53
C THR A 14 24.49 -23.76 -14.83
N THR A 15 25.38 -22.89 -14.36
CA THR A 15 26.80 -23.16 -14.23
C THR A 15 26.98 -24.29 -13.22
N CYS A 16 27.22 -25.52 -13.69
CA CYS A 16 27.71 -26.61 -12.85
C CYS A 16 29.24 -26.50 -12.78
N ARG A 17 29.78 -26.20 -11.59
CA ARG A 17 31.23 -26.19 -11.30
C ARG A 17 31.52 -27.31 -10.31
N ALA A 18 32.35 -28.28 -10.73
CA ALA A 18 33.01 -29.24 -9.85
C ALA A 18 34.53 -29.22 -10.14
N PRO A 19 35.39 -29.57 -9.17
CA PRO A 19 36.79 -29.16 -9.15
C PRO A 19 37.74 -30.20 -9.76
N GLY A 20 38.86 -29.70 -10.32
CA GLY A 20 40.13 -30.43 -10.37
C GLY A 20 40.52 -31.05 -11.69
N LYS A 21 41.29 -30.31 -12.50
CA LYS A 21 42.54 -30.73 -13.16
C LYS A 21 43.04 -29.66 -14.14
N GLU A 22 44.22 -29.11 -13.86
CA GLU A 22 45.15 -28.55 -14.85
C GLU A 22 46.03 -29.71 -15.39
N PRO A 23 46.59 -29.68 -16.64
CA PRO A 23 47.54 -28.64 -17.05
C PRO A 23 47.62 -28.27 -18.56
N SER A 24 48.49 -27.27 -18.82
CA SER A 24 49.29 -27.00 -20.05
C SER A 24 48.54 -26.32 -21.21
N GLY A 25 48.77 -25.02 -21.45
CA GLY A 25 49.83 -24.48 -22.34
C GLY A 25 49.17 -24.15 -23.71
N THR A 26 49.19 -22.95 -24.30
CA THR A 26 50.23 -21.92 -24.46
C THR A 26 49.57 -20.59 -24.81
N ALA A 27 50.32 -19.52 -24.55
CA ALA A 27 49.97 -18.11 -24.66
C ALA A 27 49.37 -17.64 -26.00
N CYS A 28 48.51 -16.63 -25.91
CA CYS A 28 48.62 -15.47 -26.79
C CYS A 28 48.49 -14.19 -25.95
N LEU A 29 49.65 -13.60 -25.62
CA LEU A 29 49.76 -12.27 -25.07
C LEU A 29 49.15 -11.27 -26.07
N ARG A 30 48.14 -10.52 -25.64
CA ARG A 30 47.95 -9.16 -26.15
C ARG A 30 47.97 -8.19 -24.99
N ARG A 31 49.18 -7.68 -24.75
CA ARG A 31 49.45 -6.43 -24.06
C ARG A 31 48.66 -5.32 -24.75
N ARG A 32 47.80 -4.62 -24.01
CA ARG A 32 47.79 -3.15 -24.01
C ARG A 32 47.46 -2.67 -22.60
N ALA A 33 48.51 -2.26 -21.92
CA ALA A 33 48.47 -1.32 -20.81
C ALA A 33 47.97 0.04 -21.32
N ALA A 34 47.69 0.93 -20.36
CA ALA A 34 47.26 2.33 -20.44
C ALA A 34 45.74 2.49 -20.23
N LEU A 35 45.24 3.29 -19.29
CA LEU A 35 45.84 4.24 -18.36
C LEU A 35 44.83 4.44 -17.22
N LEU A 36 45.36 4.77 -16.04
CA LEU A 36 44.63 5.32 -14.92
C LEU A 36 43.82 6.55 -15.35
N SER A 37 42.50 6.49 -15.18
CA SER A 37 41.69 7.67 -14.99
C SER A 37 40.87 7.47 -13.72
N LEU A 38 41.46 7.88 -12.60
CA LEU A 38 40.71 8.30 -11.42
C LEU A 38 39.80 9.47 -11.83
N GLY A 39 38.60 9.13 -12.28
CA GLY A 39 37.48 10.06 -12.34
C GLY A 39 36.73 9.95 -11.03
N LEU A 40 37.11 10.76 -10.03
CA LEU A 40 36.25 11.12 -8.91
C LEU A 40 35.04 11.88 -9.49
N ALA A 41 34.05 11.13 -9.95
CA ALA A 41 32.72 11.67 -10.17
C ALA A 41 32.15 11.92 -8.78
N ALA A 42 32.33 13.16 -8.32
CA ALA A 42 31.77 13.70 -7.11
C ALA A 42 30.29 13.28 -7.04
N ALA A 43 29.98 12.54 -5.99
CA ALA A 43 28.64 12.16 -5.61
C ALA A 43 27.91 13.40 -5.09
N TRP A 44 27.46 14.25 -6.00
CA TRP A 44 26.31 15.12 -5.75
C TRP A 44 25.11 14.41 -6.36
N ARG A 45 24.75 13.29 -5.72
CA ARG A 45 23.34 12.92 -5.71
C ARG A 45 22.66 14.06 -4.97
N PRO A 46 21.81 14.87 -5.61
CA PRO A 46 20.95 15.75 -4.85
C PRO A 46 20.23 14.84 -3.87
N LEU A 47 20.32 15.18 -2.59
CA LEU A 47 19.46 14.63 -1.58
C LEU A 47 18.06 14.92 -2.10
N ALA A 48 17.45 13.93 -2.74
CA ALA A 48 16.07 13.99 -3.16
C ALA A 48 15.31 14.19 -1.85
N THR A 49 14.97 15.45 -1.61
CA THR A 49 14.05 15.90 -0.61
C THR A 49 12.86 14.95 -0.69
N HIS A 50 12.59 14.25 0.40
CA HIS A 50 11.41 13.42 0.60
C HIS A 50 10.17 14.32 0.72
N ALA A 51 9.98 15.21 -0.26
CA ALA A 51 8.94 16.22 -0.30
C ALA A 51 7.79 15.80 -1.24
N ASP A 52 7.64 14.50 -1.48
CA ASP A 52 6.51 13.92 -2.22
C ASP A 52 5.62 13.05 -1.30
N VAL A 53 5.63 13.31 0.01
CA VAL A 53 4.73 12.64 0.97
C VAL A 53 3.46 13.45 1.23
N LEU A 54 3.37 14.67 0.71
CA LEU A 54 2.14 15.44 0.72
C LEU A 54 1.64 15.58 -0.71
N GLY A 55 1.07 14.49 -1.22
CA GLY A 55 0.06 14.59 -2.26
C GLY A 55 -1.03 15.49 -1.72
N LEU A 56 -0.93 16.78 -2.01
CA LEU A 56 -1.99 17.75 -1.81
C LEU A 56 -3.22 17.12 -2.45
N ALA A 57 -4.19 16.80 -1.62
CA ALA A 57 -5.47 16.29 -2.07
C ALA A 57 -6.06 17.40 -2.96
N GLU A 58 -5.87 17.26 -4.26
CA GLU A 58 -6.50 18.15 -5.25
C GLU A 58 -8.00 18.13 -4.94
N PRO A 59 -8.60 19.29 -4.61
CA PRO A 59 -10.02 19.36 -4.29
C PRO A 59 -10.79 18.85 -5.50
N SER A 60 -11.58 17.83 -5.27
CA SER A 60 -12.16 17.04 -6.34
C SER A 60 -13.32 17.78 -7.03
N PRO A 61 -13.63 17.46 -8.30
CA PRO A 61 -14.56 18.25 -9.09
C PRO A 61 -15.99 18.21 -8.53
N THR A 62 -16.67 19.34 -8.65
CA THR A 62 -17.96 19.77 -8.05
C THR A 62 -19.20 18.89 -8.35
N ASN A 63 -19.05 17.69 -8.90
CA ASN A 63 -20.15 16.80 -9.28
C ASN A 63 -20.21 15.52 -8.44
N LEU A 64 -20.07 15.64 -7.11
CA LEU A 64 -20.36 14.52 -6.21
C LEU A 64 -21.88 14.33 -6.06
N PRO A 65 -22.39 13.08 -6.09
CA PRO A 65 -23.79 12.80 -5.84
C PRO A 65 -24.20 13.27 -4.45
N LYS A 66 -25.43 13.81 -4.34
CA LYS A 66 -25.97 14.32 -3.08
C LYS A 66 -25.94 13.23 -2.00
N GLY A 67 -25.45 13.58 -0.81
CA GLY A 67 -25.37 12.68 0.33
C GLY A 67 -24.08 11.86 0.42
N TYR A 68 -23.26 11.80 -0.64
CA TYR A 68 -21.95 11.14 -0.57
C TYR A 68 -21.02 11.79 0.46
N PRO A 69 -20.76 13.12 0.45
CA PRO A 69 -19.79 13.69 1.37
C PRO A 69 -20.24 13.54 2.84
N GLU A 70 -21.53 13.69 3.13
CA GLU A 70 -22.06 13.45 4.47
C GLU A 70 -21.94 11.97 4.90
N PHE A 71 -22.20 11.05 3.98
CA PHE A 71 -22.04 9.62 4.23
C PHE A 71 -20.58 9.25 4.47
N ALA A 72 -19.67 9.72 3.62
CA ALA A 72 -18.25 9.46 3.71
C ALA A 72 -17.67 9.95 5.03
N LEU A 73 -18.03 11.17 5.47
CA LEU A 73 -17.62 11.70 6.77
C LEU A 73 -18.15 10.86 7.94
N LYS A 74 -19.41 10.40 7.88
CA LYS A 74 -19.97 9.50 8.91
C LYS A 74 -19.23 8.17 8.97
N LEU A 75 -18.93 7.58 7.81
CA LEU A 75 -18.19 6.33 7.72
C LEU A 75 -16.76 6.48 8.26
N VAL A 76 -16.06 7.53 7.84
CA VAL A 76 -14.69 7.83 8.29
C VAL A 76 -14.66 8.04 9.80
N GLY A 77 -15.58 8.83 10.35
CA GLY A 77 -15.69 9.04 11.79
C GLY A 77 -15.95 7.75 12.56
N ALA A 78 -16.92 6.94 12.12
CA ALA A 78 -17.24 5.67 12.78
C ALA A 78 -16.07 4.66 12.72
N LEU A 79 -15.34 4.60 11.60
CA LEU A 79 -14.15 3.75 11.48
C LEU A 79 -13.02 4.25 12.38
N ARG A 80 -12.77 5.56 12.41
CA ARG A 80 -11.73 6.16 13.25
C ARG A 80 -11.97 5.85 14.71
N ASP A 81 -13.16 6.13 15.20
CA ASP A 81 -13.59 5.85 16.58
C ASP A 81 -13.38 4.38 16.98
N ALA A 82 -13.71 3.44 16.08
CA ALA A 82 -13.58 2.02 16.36
C ALA A 82 -12.10 1.56 16.37
N VAL A 83 -11.29 2.11 15.46
CA VAL A 83 -9.87 1.76 15.34
C VAL A 83 -9.06 2.35 16.48
N GLU A 84 -9.28 3.62 16.82
CA GLU A 84 -8.60 4.26 17.96
C GLU A 84 -8.87 3.49 19.25
N LEU A 85 -10.11 3.08 19.48
CA LEU A 85 -10.49 2.29 20.65
C LEU A 85 -9.80 0.90 20.70
N ASP A 86 -9.63 0.23 19.55
CA ASP A 86 -8.85 -1.03 19.49
C ASP A 86 -7.37 -0.80 19.78
N LEU A 87 -6.79 0.31 19.30
CA LEU A 87 -5.39 0.69 19.49
C LEU A 87 -5.05 1.15 20.90
N GLU A 88 -6.05 1.67 21.63
CA GLU A 88 -5.97 1.99 23.06
C GLU A 88 -5.96 0.74 23.94
N GLY A 89 -6.30 -0.43 23.38
CA GLY A 89 -6.32 -1.70 24.11
C GLY A 89 -7.61 -1.96 24.88
N ALA A 90 -8.72 -1.31 24.49
CA ALA A 90 -10.04 -1.56 25.08
C ALA A 90 -10.48 -3.02 24.91
N ASP A 91 -11.45 -3.46 25.73
CA ASP A 91 -11.95 -4.83 25.68
C ASP A 91 -12.58 -5.18 24.32
N GLU A 92 -12.46 -6.45 23.89
CA GLU A 92 -12.99 -6.90 22.58
C GLU A 92 -14.49 -6.60 22.45
N ARG A 93 -15.26 -6.75 23.54
CA ARG A 93 -16.71 -6.49 23.54
C ARG A 93 -17.02 -5.02 23.32
N GLU A 94 -16.19 -4.13 23.86
CA GLU A 94 -16.35 -2.69 23.74
C GLU A 94 -16.02 -2.22 22.32
N VAL A 95 -14.88 -2.68 21.79
CA VAL A 95 -14.47 -2.43 20.40
C VAL A 95 -15.56 -2.89 19.44
N ARG A 96 -16.13 -4.08 19.65
CA ARG A 96 -17.21 -4.61 18.79
C ARG A 96 -18.48 -3.76 18.84
N ARG A 97 -18.91 -3.34 20.03
CA ARG A 97 -20.07 -2.44 20.20
C ARG A 97 -19.85 -1.10 19.51
N LYS A 98 -18.65 -0.54 19.62
CA LYS A 98 -18.28 0.72 18.96
C LYS A 98 -18.14 0.55 17.44
N ALA A 99 -17.75 -0.64 16.97
CA ALA A 99 -17.63 -0.96 15.55
C ALA A 99 -18.95 -1.31 14.86
N ASP A 100 -20.02 -1.67 15.59
CA ASP A 100 -21.34 -1.96 15.01
C ASP A 100 -21.90 -0.85 14.10
N PRO A 101 -21.87 0.44 14.47
CA PRO A 101 -22.28 1.52 13.55
C PRO A 101 -21.38 1.59 12.31
N ALA A 102 -20.07 1.42 12.47
CA ALA A 102 -19.14 1.40 11.34
C ALA A 102 -19.46 0.23 10.39
N LYS A 103 -19.76 -0.96 10.91
CA LYS A 103 -20.14 -2.13 10.12
C LYS A 103 -21.42 -1.89 9.31
N ALA A 104 -22.42 -1.25 9.90
CA ALA A 104 -23.66 -0.90 9.20
C ALA A 104 -23.37 0.05 8.02
N LEU A 105 -22.54 1.09 8.25
CA LEU A 105 -22.12 2.02 7.22
C LEU A 105 -21.27 1.32 6.14
N VAL A 106 -20.37 0.40 6.49
CA VAL A 106 -19.61 -0.38 5.48
C VAL A 106 -20.55 -1.21 4.60
N LYS A 107 -21.60 -1.81 5.18
CA LYS A 107 -22.58 -2.56 4.38
C LYS A 107 -23.33 -1.65 3.41
N GLU A 108 -23.73 -0.46 3.85
CA GLU A 108 -24.36 0.54 2.99
C GLU A 108 -23.39 1.04 1.90
N TRP A 109 -22.13 1.26 2.25
CA TRP A 109 -21.07 1.64 1.30
C TRP A 109 -20.93 0.64 0.17
N VAL A 110 -20.83 -0.64 0.52
CA VAL A 110 -20.70 -1.72 -0.47
C VAL A 110 -21.95 -1.81 -1.36
N SER A 111 -23.14 -1.56 -0.81
CA SER A 111 -24.40 -1.66 -1.55
C SER A 111 -24.67 -0.47 -2.47
N ARG A 112 -24.25 0.74 -2.08
CA ARG A 112 -24.65 2.00 -2.76
C ARG A 112 -23.51 2.66 -3.52
N TRP A 113 -22.30 2.67 -2.97
CA TRP A 113 -21.21 3.51 -3.45
C TRP A 113 -20.11 2.75 -4.19
N ARG A 114 -20.00 1.43 -3.99
CA ARG A 114 -18.94 0.60 -4.58
C ARG A 114 -18.88 0.66 -6.12
N ASP A 115 -20.05 0.63 -6.75
CA ASP A 115 -20.19 0.50 -8.21
C ASP A 115 -20.58 1.84 -8.88
N GLU A 116 -20.64 2.93 -8.10
CA GLU A 116 -21.05 4.27 -8.55
C GLU A 116 -19.90 4.97 -9.30
N ARG A 117 -19.96 5.00 -10.63
CA ARG A 117 -18.90 5.53 -11.50
C ARG A 117 -18.57 7.01 -11.24
N THR A 118 -19.54 7.78 -10.77
CA THR A 118 -19.38 9.21 -10.45
C THR A 118 -18.43 9.43 -9.28
N VAL A 119 -18.33 8.45 -8.38
CA VAL A 119 -17.59 8.56 -7.12
C VAL A 119 -16.24 7.83 -7.21
N THR A 120 -16.10 6.83 -8.09
CA THR A 120 -14.89 6.01 -8.18
C THR A 120 -13.64 6.76 -8.64
N SER A 121 -13.81 7.89 -9.35
CA SER A 121 -12.70 8.78 -9.73
C SER A 121 -12.11 9.55 -8.56
N GLU A 122 -12.90 9.78 -7.51
CA GLU A 122 -12.61 10.68 -6.41
C GLU A 122 -11.47 10.18 -5.52
N ALA A 123 -10.62 11.11 -5.06
CA ALA A 123 -9.52 10.78 -4.16
C ALA A 123 -10.03 10.23 -2.82
N SER A 124 -11.09 10.83 -2.26
CA SER A 124 -11.74 10.37 -1.02
C SER A 124 -12.21 8.92 -1.12
N TYR A 125 -12.85 8.56 -2.24
CA TYR A 125 -13.34 7.21 -2.50
C TYR A 125 -12.21 6.20 -2.54
N LYS A 126 -11.11 6.51 -3.23
CA LYS A 126 -9.94 5.63 -3.35
C LYS A 126 -9.31 5.38 -1.97
N GLN A 127 -9.20 6.41 -1.14
CA GLN A 127 -8.64 6.27 0.20
C GLN A 127 -9.53 5.43 1.12
N ILE A 128 -10.85 5.67 1.13
CA ILE A 128 -11.81 4.85 1.90
C ILE A 128 -11.80 3.40 1.40
N SER A 129 -11.80 3.18 0.09
CA SER A 129 -11.77 1.83 -0.49
C SER A 129 -10.49 1.09 -0.12
N ALA A 130 -9.33 1.76 -0.18
CA ALA A 130 -8.06 1.19 0.25
C ALA A 130 -8.04 0.85 1.74
N ALA A 131 -8.63 1.71 2.58
CA ALA A 131 -8.79 1.47 4.01
C ALA A 131 -9.66 0.23 4.29
N LEU A 132 -10.82 0.12 3.64
CA LEU A 132 -11.71 -1.04 3.78
C LEU A 132 -11.09 -2.34 3.24
N GLN A 133 -10.36 -2.26 2.14
CA GLN A 133 -9.63 -3.41 1.59
C GLN A 133 -8.55 -3.89 2.57
N GLN A 134 -7.73 -2.97 3.11
CA GLN A 134 -6.71 -3.29 4.12
C GLN A 134 -7.33 -3.97 5.35
N LEU A 135 -8.46 -3.45 5.84
CA LEU A 135 -9.19 -4.02 6.97
C LEU A 135 -9.75 -5.42 6.64
N GLY A 136 -10.35 -5.59 5.47
CA GLY A 136 -10.86 -6.86 4.98
C GLY A 136 -9.77 -7.92 4.87
N GLU A 137 -8.66 -7.60 4.22
CA GLU A 137 -7.51 -8.49 4.07
C GLU A 137 -6.89 -8.88 5.42
N PHE A 138 -6.83 -7.94 6.36
CA PHE A 138 -6.37 -8.21 7.71
C PHE A 138 -7.22 -9.28 8.39
N TYR A 139 -8.54 -9.07 8.47
CA TYR A 139 -9.44 -10.01 9.16
C TYR A 139 -9.65 -11.31 8.40
N MET A 140 -9.53 -11.32 7.08
CA MET A 140 -9.54 -12.56 6.29
C MET A 140 -8.32 -13.44 6.61
N ARG A 141 -7.15 -12.85 6.82
CA ARG A 141 -5.91 -13.60 7.12
C ARG A 141 -5.76 -13.98 8.59
N LYS A 142 -6.14 -13.08 9.51
CA LYS A 142 -5.91 -13.25 10.95
C LYS A 142 -7.13 -13.78 11.70
N GLY A 143 -8.31 -13.74 11.09
CA GLY A 143 -9.58 -14.10 11.69
C GLY A 143 -10.31 -12.91 12.30
N GLN A 144 -11.64 -13.01 12.41
CA GLN A 144 -12.54 -11.91 12.80
C GLN A 144 -12.28 -11.31 14.20
N ARG A 145 -11.68 -12.08 15.11
CA ARG A 145 -11.41 -11.66 16.50
C ARG A 145 -9.96 -11.23 16.72
N ALA A 146 -9.17 -11.11 15.66
CA ALA A 146 -7.79 -10.67 15.76
C ALA A 146 -7.72 -9.18 16.15
N ARG A 147 -6.76 -8.83 17.01
CA ARG A 147 -6.46 -7.44 17.36
C ARG A 147 -5.66 -6.78 16.24
N LEU A 148 -5.98 -5.54 15.91
CA LEU A 148 -5.28 -4.80 14.87
C LEU A 148 -3.88 -4.40 15.38
N PRO A 149 -2.79 -4.76 14.68
CA PRO A 149 -1.46 -4.28 15.00
C PRO A 149 -1.40 -2.76 14.89
N ARG A 150 -0.67 -2.10 15.80
CA ARG A 150 -0.54 -0.63 15.80
C ARG A 150 -0.09 -0.06 14.47
N ALA A 151 0.87 -0.70 13.80
CA ALA A 151 1.33 -0.27 12.48
C ALA A 151 0.21 -0.25 11.42
N ASP A 152 -0.65 -1.27 11.41
CA ASP A 152 -1.77 -1.38 10.47
C ASP A 152 -2.87 -0.36 10.82
N GLY A 153 -3.15 -0.17 12.11
CA GLY A 153 -4.08 0.84 12.62
C GLY A 153 -3.64 2.26 12.29
N ASP A 154 -2.38 2.62 12.54
CA ASP A 154 -1.85 3.95 12.20
C ASP A 154 -1.89 4.20 10.69
N GLN A 155 -1.61 3.18 9.86
CA GLN A 155 -1.75 3.29 8.41
C GLN A 155 -3.21 3.51 8.00
N LEU A 156 -4.14 2.80 8.63
CA LEU A 156 -5.58 2.92 8.38
C LEU A 156 -6.06 4.33 8.73
N LEU A 157 -5.70 4.84 9.91
CA LEU A 157 -6.02 6.20 10.36
C LEU A 157 -5.47 7.28 9.42
N ARG A 158 -4.24 7.11 8.90
CA ARG A 158 -3.68 8.01 7.88
C ARG A 158 -4.51 8.04 6.59
N ARG A 159 -4.97 6.88 6.09
CA ARG A 159 -5.84 6.82 4.90
C ARG A 159 -7.18 7.49 5.15
N LEU A 160 -7.76 7.26 6.32
CA LEU A 160 -9.02 7.88 6.72
C LEU A 160 -8.91 9.41 6.83
N GLY A 161 -7.83 9.92 7.42
CA GLY A 161 -7.55 11.36 7.45
C GLY A 161 -7.33 11.95 6.06
N ALA A 162 -6.59 11.26 5.18
CA ALA A 162 -6.44 11.69 3.79
C ALA A 162 -7.77 11.70 3.02
N ALA A 163 -8.67 10.75 3.32
CA ALA A 163 -10.00 10.72 2.74
C ALA A 163 -10.85 11.91 3.19
N GLU A 164 -10.80 12.25 4.48
CA GLU A 164 -11.53 13.39 5.05
C GLU A 164 -11.06 14.73 4.45
N LEU A 165 -9.75 14.91 4.29
CA LEU A 165 -9.18 16.11 3.66
C LEU A 165 -9.54 16.25 2.18
N ALA A 166 -9.78 15.13 1.49
CA ALA A 166 -10.17 15.13 0.09
C ALA A 166 -11.67 15.41 -0.13
N LEU A 167 -12.48 15.44 0.94
CA LEU A 167 -13.91 15.74 0.84
C LEU A 167 -14.15 17.26 0.84
N PRO A 168 -15.16 17.75 0.09
CA PRO A 168 -15.54 19.15 0.15
C PRO A 168 -16.03 19.52 1.56
N PRO A 169 -15.81 20.77 2.00
CA PRO A 169 -16.33 21.26 3.28
C PRO A 169 -17.86 21.15 3.31
N ARG A 170 -18.42 20.91 4.49
CA ARG A 170 -19.88 20.78 4.65
C ARG A 170 -20.55 22.10 4.26
N PRO A 171 -21.65 22.07 3.49
CA PRO A 171 -22.48 23.26 3.33
C PRO A 171 -23.06 23.64 4.71
N GLY A 172 -22.65 24.80 5.24
CA GLY A 172 -23.15 25.34 6.52
C GLY A 172 -22.17 25.37 7.69
N SER A 173 -20.90 25.00 7.50
CA SER A 173 -19.82 25.25 8.47
C SER A 173 -18.98 26.44 8.01
N VAL A 174 -19.51 27.66 8.23
CA VAL A 174 -18.78 28.94 8.16
C VAL A 174 -19.03 29.67 9.46
#